data_AF-A0A9W5TWJ0-F1
#
_entry.id   AF-A0A9W5TWJ0-F1
#
_cell.length_a   1.000
_cell.length_b   1.000
_cell.length_c   1.000
_cell.angle_alpha   90.00
_cell.angle_beta   90.00
_cell.angle_gamma   90.00
#
_symmetry.space_group_name_H-M   'P 1'
#
loop_
_entity.id
_entity.type
_entity.pdbx_description
1 polymer ?
#
loop_
_entity_poly.entity_id
_entity_poly.type
_entity_poly.pdbx_seq_one_letter_code
_entity_poly.pdbx_strand_id
1 'polypeptide(L)' 'METVSIAKIRMGSEFLSVDEVIGAAIQHEGIHQGQYFVALKQIVRRLPDMWIRDWGM' A
#
# COMPACT_ATOMS: atom_id res chain seq x y z
N MET A 1 14.66 31.82 -12.19
CA MET A 1 13.63 30.77 -12.28
C MET A 1 14.28 29.51 -11.76
N GLU A 2 13.98 29.10 -10.52
CA GLU A 2 14.53 27.87 -9.95
C GLU A 2 13.84 26.68 -10.60
N THR A 3 14.63 25.78 -11.20
CA THR A 3 14.14 24.51 -11.72
C THR A 3 13.98 23.54 -10.56
N VAL A 4 12.74 23.26 -10.16
CA VAL A 4 12.43 22.17 -9.23
C VAL A 4 12.74 20.85 -9.92
N SER A 5 13.85 20.22 -9.54
CA SER A 5 14.18 18.86 -9.96
C SER A 5 13.27 17.88 -9.21
N ILE A 6 12.30 17.30 -9.91
CA ILE A 6 11.47 16.22 -9.36
C ILE A 6 12.34 14.97 -9.28
N ALA A 7 12.56 14.45 -8.07
CA ALA A 7 13.28 13.20 -7.87
C ALA A 7 12.53 12.05 -8.58
N LYS A 8 13.25 11.31 -9.43
CA LYS A 8 12.73 10.17 -10.17
C LYS A 8 13.44 8.89 -9.74
N ILE A 9 12.66 7.86 -9.45
CA ILE A 9 13.11 6.53 -9.01
C ILE A 9 13.00 5.59 -10.20
N ARG A 10 14.08 4.87 -10.52
CA ARG A 10 14.09 3.90 -11.62
C ARG A 10 13.37 2.61 -11.20
N MET A 11 12.37 2.19 -11.97
CA MET A 11 11.63 0.94 -11.80
C MET A 11 11.70 0.14 -13.11
N GLY A 12 12.65 -0.78 -13.21
CA GLY A 12 12.91 -1.52 -14.45
C GLY A 12 13.35 -0.60 -15.59
N SER A 13 12.53 -0.57 -16.66
CA SER A 13 12.70 0.33 -17.82
C SER A 13 12.03 1.69 -17.65
N GLU A 14 11.26 1.88 -16.58
CA GLU A 14 10.47 3.09 -16.34
C GLU A 14 11.06 3.93 -15.20
N PHE A 15 10.62 5.18 -15.11
CA PHE A 15 10.93 6.06 -13.99
C PHE A 15 9.63 6.52 -13.36
N LEU A 16 9.53 6.32 -12.05
CA LEU A 16 8.42 6.78 -11.23
C LEU A 16 8.85 8.02 -10.46
N SER A 17 7.93 8.95 -10.27
CA SER A 17 8.05 9.99 -9.27
C SER A 17 8.07 9.37 -7.86
N VAL A 18 8.55 10.15 -6.88
CA VAL A 18 8.50 9.74 -5.47
C VAL A 18 7.07 9.46 -5.02
N ASP A 19 6.10 10.28 -5.45
CA ASP A 19 4.69 10.10 -5.09
C ASP A 19 4.09 8.82 -5.66
N GLU A 20 4.46 8.44 -6.89
CA GLU A 20 4.04 7.16 -7.48
C GLU A 20 4.61 5.97 -6.71
N VAL A 21 5.86 6.04 -6.26
CA VAL A 21 6.46 4.96 -5.45
C VAL A 21 5.79 4.86 -4.07
N ILE A 22 5.51 6.00 -3.43
CA ILE A 22 4.79 6.02 -2.15
C ILE A 22 3.38 5.46 -2.32
N GLY A 23 2.66 5.88 -3.37
CA GLY A 23 1.33 5.37 -3.69
C GLY A 23 1.35 3.86 -3.95
N ALA A 24 2.32 3.37 -4.72
CA ALA A 24 2.49 1.94 -4.99
C ALA A 24 2.77 1.14 -3.71
N ALA A 25 3.60 1.66 -2.79
CA ALA A 25 3.87 1.02 -1.51
C ALA A 25 2.60 0.95 -0.63
N ILE A 26 1.85 2.05 -0.50
CA ILE A 26 0.58 2.07 0.23
C ILE A 26 -0.43 1.07 -0.38
N GLN A 27 -0.51 1.04 -1.71
CA GLN A 27 -1.39 0.11 -2.43
C GLN A 27 -0.99 -1.35 -2.20
N HIS A 28 0.31 -1.67 -2.25
CA HIS A 28 0.83 -3.01 -1.99
C HIS A 28 0.40 -3.53 -0.61
N GLU A 29 0.58 -2.71 0.43
CA GLU A 29 0.15 -3.08 1.78
C GLU A 29 -1.37 -3.29 1.84
N GLY A 30 -2.17 -2.41 1.23
CA GLY A 30 -3.63 -2.57 1.19
C GLY A 30 -4.11 -3.84 0.48
N ILE A 31 -3.45 -4.23 -0.61
CA ILE A 31 -3.75 -5.48 -1.34
C ILE A 31 -3.51 -6.69 -0.42
N HIS A 32 -2.35 -6.74 0.24
CA HIS A 32 -2.05 -7.84 1.14
C HIS A 32 -2.94 -7.84 2.38
N GLN A 33 -3.29 -6.67 2.94
CA GLN A 33 -4.26 -6.57 4.02
C GLN A 33 -5.62 -7.19 3.62
N GLY A 34 -6.14 -6.86 2.44
CA GLY A 34 -7.39 -7.42 1.93
C GLY A 34 -7.33 -8.93 1.69
N GLN A 35 -6.22 -9.44 1.14
CA GLN A 35 -6.03 -10.88 0.95
C GLN A 35 -6.02 -11.63 2.29
N TYR A 36 -5.29 -11.13 3.29
CA TYR A 36 -5.19 -11.77 4.60
C TYR A 36 -6.46 -11.61 5.43
N PHE A 37 -7.24 -10.54 5.24
CA PHE A 37 -8.57 -10.42 5.83
C PHE A 37 -9.45 -11.63 5.49
N VAL A 38 -9.54 -11.99 4.22
CA VAL A 38 -10.32 -13.16 3.77
C VAL A 38 -9.76 -14.45 4.35
N ALA A 39 -8.44 -14.64 4.28
CA ALA A 39 -7.79 -15.85 4.81
C ALA A 39 -8.04 -16.03 6.31
N LEU A 40 -7.92 -14.97 7.11
CA LEU A 40 -8.14 -14.99 8.56
C LEU A 40 -9.60 -15.31 8.93
N LYS A 41 -10.57 -14.75 8.18
CA LYS A 41 -12.00 -15.09 8.35
C LYS A 41 -12.25 -16.58 8.07
N GLN A 42 -11.62 -17.15 7.05
CA GLN A 42 -11.79 -18.56 6.68
C GLN A 42 -11.26 -19.54 7.73
N ILE A 43 -10.19 -19.17 8.45
CA ILE A 43 -9.62 -20.01 9.52
C ILE A 43 -10.10 -19.61 10.93
N VAL A 44 -11.16 -18.80 11.03
CA VAL A 44 -11.77 -18.34 12.28
C VAL A 44 -10.75 -17.71 13.24
N ARG A 45 -9.79 -16.94 12.70
CA ARG A 45 -8.83 -16.17 13.49
C ARG A 45 -9.31 -14.75 13.68
N ARG A 46 -8.95 -14.17 14.83
CA ARG A 46 -9.24 -12.77 15.15
C ARG A 46 -8.49 -11.85 14.18
N LEU A 47 -9.19 -10.86 13.66
CA LEU A 47 -8.61 -9.77 12.86
C LEU A 47 -7.91 -8.76 13.78
N PRO A 48 -6.91 -8.02 13.28
CA PRO A 48 -6.33 -6.91 14.03
C PRO A 48 -7.40 -5.89 14.46
N ASP A 49 -7.37 -5.47 15.72
CA ASP A 49 -8.39 -4.55 16.27
C ASP A 49 -8.48 -3.22 15.51
N MET A 50 -7.34 -2.76 15.00
CA MET A 50 -7.25 -1.57 14.16
C MET A 50 -8.05 -1.73 12.85
N TRP A 51 -8.01 -2.90 12.22
CA TRP A 51 -8.77 -3.14 10.98
C TRP A 51 -10.27 -3.09 11.23
N ILE A 52 -10.71 -3.64 12.36
CA ILE A 52 -12.12 -3.60 12.76
C ILE A 52 -12.55 -2.16 13.05
N ARG A 53 -11.79 -1.45 13.90
CA ARG A 53 -12.15 -0.10 14.37
C ARG A 53 -12.08 0.95 13.27
N ASP A 54 -11.02 0.94 12.48
CA ASP A 54 -10.69 2.05 11.58
C ASP A 54 -11.17 1.78 10.13
N TRP A 55 -11.41 0.51 9.77
CA TRP A 55 -11.78 0.10 8.41
C TRP A 55 -13.07 -0.70 8.31
N GLY A 56 -13.74 -1.00 9.43
CA GLY A 56 -15.03 -1.71 9.44
C GLY A 56 -14.97 -3.15 8.90
N MET A 57 -13.81 -3.79 8.98
CA MET A 57 -13.54 -5.17 8.52
C MET A 57 -14.07 -6.25 9.50
#